data_AF-A0A530QK15-F1
#
_entry.id   AF-A0A530QK15-F1
#
_cell.length_a   1.000
_cell.length_b   1.000
_cell.length_c   1.000
_cell.angle_alpha   90.00
_cell.angle_beta   90.00
_cell.angle_gamma   90.00
#
_symmetry.space_group_name_H-M   'P 1'
#
loop_
_entity.id
_entity.type
_entity.pdbx_description
1 polymer ?
#
loop_
_entity_poly.entity_id
_entity_poly.type
_entity_poly.pdbx_seq_one_letter_code
_entity_poly.pdbx_strand_id
1 'polypeptide(L)'
;QHTIVDDLRGVVLDVAVTTGEIKGTDDRRTVSTVTADAGYAYAKVFGALERRGIDALIPAKAEPIRSPVPLRRFRYDAKHNILKCPRGKILRPTRPVKHGRFFYSRSSECAGCDLASLCLSKGRVNKAVVVGDDYPALLRARRRRERWSEEDQCLY
;
A
#
# COMPACT_ATOMS: atom_id res chain seq x y z
N GLN A 1 -27.48 -8.23 -19.02
CA GLN A 1 -26.42 -7.43 -18.35
C GLN A 1 -26.61 -5.98 -18.75
N HIS A 2 -27.01 -5.12 -17.84
CA HIS A 2 -26.96 -3.66 -18.03
C HIS A 2 -26.03 -3.13 -16.94
N THR A 3 -24.81 -2.76 -17.33
CA THR A 3 -23.86 -2.10 -16.44
C THR A 3 -24.22 -0.62 -16.42
N ILE A 4 -24.79 -0.14 -15.32
CA ILE A 4 -25.00 1.30 -15.13
C ILE A 4 -23.71 1.84 -14.52
N VAL A 5 -23.03 2.71 -15.25
CA VAL A 5 -21.84 3.42 -14.80
C VAL A 5 -22.29 4.72 -14.13
N ASP A 6 -21.90 4.93 -12.87
CA ASP A 6 -22.04 6.23 -12.22
C ASP A 6 -20.91 7.15 -12.72
N ASP A 7 -21.27 8.00 -13.68
CA ASP A 7 -20.38 8.92 -14.40
C ASP A 7 -19.72 9.99 -13.51
N LEU A 8 -20.12 10.13 -12.24
CA LEU A 8 -19.51 11.10 -11.31
C LEU A 8 -18.33 10.55 -10.53
N ARG A 9 -18.20 9.23 -10.37
CA ARG A 9 -17.18 8.62 -9.48
C ARG A 9 -16.48 7.40 -10.03
N GLY A 10 -16.84 6.89 -11.22
CA GLY A 10 -16.14 5.78 -11.86
C GLY A 10 -16.15 4.50 -11.02
N VAL A 11 -17.25 4.26 -10.28
CA VAL A 11 -17.45 3.03 -9.50
C VAL A 11 -18.39 2.13 -10.29
N VAL A 12 -17.93 0.92 -10.60
CA VAL A 12 -18.81 -0.15 -11.12
C VAL A 12 -19.33 -0.92 -9.92
N LEU A 13 -20.62 -0.80 -9.64
CA LEU A 13 -21.29 -1.57 -8.60
C LEU A 13 -21.95 -2.78 -9.27
N ASP A 14 -21.60 -3.99 -8.84
CA ASP A 14 -22.39 -5.16 -9.24
C ASP A 14 -23.63 -5.22 -8.32
N VAL A 15 -24.79 -4.93 -8.90
CA VAL A 15 -26.07 -4.94 -8.19
C VAL A 15 -26.79 -6.25 -8.53
N ALA A 16 -26.78 -7.20 -7.60
CA ALA A 16 -27.74 -8.30 -7.66
C ALA A 16 -29.14 -7.75 -7.34
N VAL A 17 -30.03 -7.71 -8.35
CA VAL A 17 -31.42 -7.27 -8.20
C VAL A 17 -32.28 -8.50 -7.88
N THR A 18 -32.80 -8.60 -6.66
CA THR A 18 -33.89 -9.53 -6.32
C THR A 18 -35.22 -8.88 -6.70
N THR A 19 -36.15 -9.66 -7.26
CA THR A 19 -37.46 -9.20 -7.74
C THR A 19 -38.20 -8.39 -6.67
N GLY A 20 -38.63 -7.18 -7.04
CA GLY A 20 -39.01 -6.13 -6.11
C GLY A 20 -40.44 -6.20 -5.61
N GLU A 21 -40.58 -6.27 -4.29
CA GLU A 21 -41.76 -5.82 -3.55
C GLU A 21 -41.33 -5.03 -2.30
N ILE A 22 -40.53 -3.96 -2.45
CA ILE A 22 -40.37 -2.97 -1.37
C ILE A 22 -40.01 -1.61 -1.96
N LYS A 23 -40.80 -0.60 -1.56
CA LYS A 23 -40.62 0.81 -1.92
C LYS A 23 -39.22 1.28 -1.51
N GLY A 24 -38.53 1.97 -2.42
CA GLY A 24 -37.17 2.46 -2.24
C GLY A 24 -37.03 3.44 -1.08
N THR A 25 -36.56 2.95 0.05
CA THR A 25 -35.75 3.72 0.99
C THR A 25 -34.36 3.90 0.39
N ASP A 26 -33.77 5.09 0.56
CA ASP A 26 -32.36 5.36 0.28
C ASP A 26 -31.48 4.51 1.21
N ASP A 27 -31.36 3.22 0.87
CA ASP A 27 -30.41 2.31 1.48
C ASP A 27 -29.02 2.74 1.02
N ARG A 28 -28.43 3.67 1.76
CA ARG A 28 -26.97 3.87 1.81
C ARG A 28 -26.33 2.58 2.27
N ARG A 29 -26.24 1.60 1.38
CA ARG A 29 -25.59 0.32 1.62
C ARG A 29 -24.14 0.62 2.00
N THR A 30 -23.78 0.26 3.23
CA THR A 30 -22.40 0.33 3.69
C THR A 30 -21.60 -0.70 2.90
N VAL A 31 -20.76 -0.21 1.98
CA VAL A 31 -19.84 -1.07 1.23
C VAL A 31 -18.85 -1.68 2.22
N SER A 32 -18.91 -2.98 2.43
CA SER A 32 -18.00 -3.71 3.31
C SER A 32 -16.69 -4.08 2.62
N THR A 33 -16.76 -4.46 1.34
CA THR A 33 -15.62 -5.00 0.58
C THR A 33 -15.56 -4.39 -0.82
N VAL A 34 -14.36 -4.06 -1.28
CA VAL A 34 -14.08 -3.55 -2.64
C VAL A 34 -13.01 -4.41 -3.30
N THR A 35 -13.29 -4.87 -4.51
CA THR A 35 -12.31 -5.45 -5.42
C THR A 35 -11.87 -4.39 -6.45
N ALA A 36 -10.62 -4.46 -6.89
CA ALA A 36 -10.10 -3.65 -7.98
C ALA A 36 -8.89 -4.35 -8.61
N ASP A 37 -8.47 -3.92 -9.80
CA ASP A 37 -7.28 -4.46 -10.44
C ASP A 37 -5.95 -4.02 -9.75
N ALA A 38 -4.85 -4.67 -10.12
CA ALA A 38 -3.52 -4.40 -9.55
C ALA A 38 -3.02 -2.97 -9.77
N GLY A 39 -3.59 -2.26 -10.74
CA GLY A 39 -3.37 -0.84 -10.99
C GLY A 39 -3.75 0.03 -9.80
N TYR A 40 -4.68 -0.40 -8.93
CA TYR A 40 -5.12 0.34 -7.75
C TYR A 40 -4.34 0.01 -6.46
N ALA A 41 -3.35 -0.88 -6.53
CA ALA A 41 -2.59 -1.34 -5.36
C ALA A 41 -1.56 -0.31 -4.85
N TYR A 42 -2.03 0.88 -4.48
CA TYR A 42 -1.23 1.97 -3.92
C TYR A 42 -1.59 2.23 -2.46
N ALA A 43 -0.60 2.64 -1.67
CA ALA A 43 -0.76 2.96 -0.26
C ALA A 43 -1.94 3.90 0.02
N LYS A 44 -2.08 4.99 -0.76
CA LYS A 44 -3.17 5.96 -0.57
C LYS A 44 -4.57 5.35 -0.73
N VAL A 45 -4.73 4.40 -1.66
CA VAL A 45 -6.00 3.70 -1.90
C VAL A 45 -6.33 2.82 -0.69
N PHE A 46 -5.39 1.98 -0.27
CA PHE A 46 -5.56 1.15 0.93
C PHE A 46 -5.82 1.98 2.20
N GLY A 47 -5.08 3.08 2.39
CA GLY A 47 -5.30 3.98 3.52
C GLY A 47 -6.68 4.64 3.49
N ALA A 48 -7.18 5.02 2.32
CA ALA A 48 -8.53 5.58 2.17
C ALA A 48 -9.62 4.55 2.45
N LEU A 49 -9.46 3.31 1.98
CA LEU A 49 -10.39 2.20 2.23
C LEU A 49 -10.40 1.82 3.71
N GLU A 50 -9.22 1.67 4.32
CA GLU A 50 -9.10 1.33 5.75
C GLU A 50 -9.71 2.40 6.65
N ARG A 51 -9.51 3.70 6.36
CA ARG A 51 -10.17 4.80 7.10
C ARG A 51 -11.70 4.78 7.00
N ARG A 52 -12.25 4.17 5.95
CA ARG A 52 -13.69 4.02 5.73
C ARG A 52 -14.23 2.69 6.27
N GLY A 53 -13.38 1.84 6.86
CA GLY A 53 -13.76 0.51 7.31
C GLY A 53 -14.09 -0.46 6.17
N ILE A 54 -13.55 -0.21 4.98
CA ILE A 54 -13.80 -1.02 3.78
C ILE A 54 -12.62 -1.97 3.56
N ASP A 55 -12.91 -3.26 3.44
CA ASP A 55 -11.94 -4.29 3.13
C ASP A 55 -11.55 -4.24 1.64
N ALA A 56 -10.24 -4.18 1.38
CA ALA A 56 -9.70 -4.06 0.04
C ALA A 56 -9.18 -5.42 -0.48
N LEU A 57 -9.90 -6.01 -1.43
CA LEU A 57 -9.50 -7.20 -2.17
C LEU A 57 -8.83 -6.82 -3.50
N ILE A 58 -7.66 -6.20 -3.40
CA ILE A 58 -6.89 -5.70 -4.55
C ILE A 58 -5.61 -6.53 -4.67
N PRO A 59 -5.29 -7.10 -5.86
CA PRO A 59 -4.06 -7.85 -6.06
C PRO A 59 -2.83 -6.96 -5.93
N ALA A 60 -1.76 -7.52 -5.36
CA ALA A 60 -0.52 -6.77 -5.19
C ALA A 60 0.11 -6.45 -6.54
N LYS A 61 0.42 -5.17 -6.77
CA LYS A 61 1.20 -4.76 -7.95
C LYS A 61 2.64 -5.28 -7.85
N ALA A 62 3.14 -5.85 -8.94
CA ALA A 62 4.57 -6.09 -9.09
C ALA A 62 5.32 -4.74 -9.06
N GLU A 63 6.19 -4.54 -8.07
CA GLU A 63 7.01 -3.33 -7.99
C GLU A 63 8.06 -3.34 -9.11
N PRO A 64 8.10 -2.34 -10.00
CA PRO A 64 9.18 -2.22 -10.97
C PRO A 64 10.51 -2.05 -10.23
N ILE A 65 11.51 -2.85 -10.58
CA ILE A 65 12.84 -2.79 -9.97
C ILE A 65 13.58 -1.58 -10.56
N ARG A 66 13.49 -0.44 -9.86
CA ARG A 66 14.14 0.82 -10.28
C ARG A 66 15.56 1.02 -9.72
N SER A 67 16.00 0.13 -8.84
CA SER A 67 17.32 0.18 -8.20
C SER A 67 17.81 -1.24 -7.92
N PRO A 68 19.12 -1.52 -8.02
CA PRO A 68 19.70 -2.79 -7.59
C PRO A 68 19.35 -3.17 -6.16
N VAL A 69 19.08 -2.17 -5.31
CA VAL A 69 18.60 -2.34 -3.93
C VAL A 69 17.20 -1.73 -3.80
N PRO A 70 16.14 -2.50 -4.14
CA PRO A 70 14.78 -1.99 -4.13
C PRO A 70 14.24 -1.77 -2.70
N LEU A 71 13.21 -0.92 -2.59
CA LEU A 71 12.59 -0.55 -1.32
C LEU A 71 12.10 -1.75 -0.50
N ARG A 72 11.57 -2.80 -1.16
CA ARG A 72 11.14 -4.04 -0.50
C ARG A 72 12.21 -4.74 0.35
N ARG A 73 13.50 -4.48 0.11
CA ARG A 73 14.59 -5.02 0.94
C ARG A 73 14.83 -4.22 2.22
N PHE A 74 14.18 -3.06 2.37
CA PHE A 74 14.17 -2.28 3.59
C PHE A 74 12.95 -2.66 4.41
N ARG A 75 13.18 -3.11 5.65
CA ARG A 75 12.11 -3.56 6.54
C ARG A 75 11.61 -2.39 7.38
N TYR A 76 10.38 -1.95 7.13
CA TYR A 76 9.75 -0.91 7.93
C TYR A 76 9.07 -1.52 9.17
N ASP A 77 9.41 -0.97 10.34
CA ASP A 77 8.78 -1.27 11.61
C ASP A 77 7.90 -0.09 12.00
N ALA A 78 6.60 -0.23 11.75
CA ALA A 78 5.61 0.80 12.03
C ALA A 78 5.43 1.05 13.54
N LYS A 79 5.68 0.05 14.41
CA LYS A 79 5.49 0.16 15.86
C LYS A 79 6.54 1.09 16.48
N HIS A 80 7.80 0.92 16.07
CA HIS A 80 8.92 1.71 16.57
C HIS A 80 9.28 2.88 15.66
N ASN A 81 8.59 3.01 14.53
CA ASN A 81 8.84 4.00 13.50
C ASN A 81 10.31 4.05 13.05
N ILE A 82 10.86 2.87 12.75
CA ILE A 82 12.23 2.70 12.26
C ILE A 82 12.23 1.92 10.95
N LEU A 83 13.27 2.11 10.15
CA LEU A 83 13.47 1.37 8.91
C LEU A 83 14.81 0.65 8.98
N LYS A 84 14.84 -0.65 8.73
CA LYS A 84 16.09 -1.44 8.71
C LYS A 84 16.54 -1.65 7.27
N CYS A 85 17.82 -1.40 6.99
CA CYS A 85 18.39 -1.67 5.68
C CYS A 85 18.67 -3.18 5.48
N PRO A 86 19.04 -3.62 4.27
CA PRO A 86 19.37 -5.03 3.98
C PRO A 86 20.53 -5.57 4.83
N ARG A 87 21.42 -4.69 5.33
CA ARG A 87 22.53 -5.02 6.24
C ARG A 87 22.16 -4.84 7.72
N GLY A 88 20.87 -4.67 8.04
CA GLY A 88 20.37 -4.57 9.40
C GLY A 88 20.61 -3.23 10.11
N LYS A 89 21.27 -2.25 9.46
CA LYS A 89 21.47 -0.91 10.03
C LYS A 89 20.14 -0.15 10.10
N ILE A 90 19.99 0.68 11.13
CA ILE A 90 18.75 1.40 11.43
C ILE A 90 18.79 2.77 10.75
N LEU A 91 17.84 3.00 9.86
CA LEU A 91 17.51 4.31 9.32
C LEU A 91 16.50 4.97 10.25
N ARG A 92 16.81 6.22 10.63
CA ARG A 92 16.00 6.98 11.59
C ARG A 92 15.09 7.97 10.87
N PRO A 93 13.85 8.16 11.36
CA PRO A 93 12.93 9.13 10.80
C PRO A 93 13.43 10.56 11.01
N THR A 94 13.20 11.43 10.03
CA THR A 94 13.39 12.89 10.15
C THR A 94 12.04 13.60 10.23
N ARG A 95 12.03 14.93 10.04
CA ARG A 95 10.79 15.71 9.96
C ARG A 95 9.84 15.14 8.89
N PRO A 96 8.52 15.10 9.16
CA PRO A 96 7.53 14.68 8.18
C PRO A 96 7.54 15.63 6.97
N VAL A 97 7.15 15.10 5.83
CA VAL A 97 6.88 15.82 4.59
C VAL A 97 5.40 15.66 4.23
N LYS A 98 4.93 16.37 3.20
CA LYS A 98 3.49 16.45 2.84
C LYS A 98 2.76 15.09 2.76
N HIS A 99 3.45 14.02 2.36
CA HIS A 99 2.86 12.69 2.16
C HIS A 99 3.76 11.56 2.68
N GLY A 100 4.42 11.76 3.81
CA GLY A 100 5.28 10.73 4.38
C GLY A 100 6.41 11.29 5.21
N ARG A 101 7.48 10.51 5.31
CA ARG A 101 8.67 10.86 6.07
C ARG A 101 9.91 10.27 5.46
N PHE A 102 11.01 11.02 5.53
CA PHE A 102 12.32 10.50 5.18
C PHE A 102 12.94 9.71 6.34
N PHE A 103 13.64 8.65 5.96
CA PHE A 103 14.44 7.80 6.82
C PHE A 103 15.87 7.83 6.30
N TYR A 104 16.82 8.18 7.16
CA TYR A 104 18.22 8.32 6.77
C TYR A 104 19.11 7.34 7.53
N SER A 105 20.07 6.74 6.82
CA SER A 105 21.18 6.02 7.46
C SER A 105 22.26 7.01 7.88
N ARG A 106 23.11 6.59 8.82
CA ARG A 106 24.34 7.33 9.14
C ARG A 106 25.36 7.11 8.02
N SER A 107 26.08 8.16 7.64
CA SER A 107 27.16 8.08 6.64
C SER A 107 28.26 7.11 7.06
N SER A 108 28.61 7.09 8.36
CA SER A 108 29.59 6.13 8.92
C SER A 108 29.15 4.67 8.78
N GLU A 109 27.85 4.38 8.83
CA GLU A 109 27.32 3.03 8.61
C GLU A 109 27.36 2.63 7.13
N CYS A 110 27.40 3.61 6.21
CA CYS A 110 27.46 3.39 4.77
C CYS A 110 28.89 3.37 4.22
N ALA A 111 29.83 4.08 4.85
CA ALA A 111 31.20 4.25 4.35
C ALA A 111 31.96 2.92 4.15
N GLY A 112 31.74 1.93 5.02
CA GLY A 112 32.33 0.58 4.91
C GLY A 112 31.36 -0.50 4.44
N CYS A 113 30.20 -0.12 3.86
CA CYS A 113 29.19 -1.08 3.46
C CYS A 113 29.50 -1.66 2.07
N ASP A 114 29.59 -2.98 1.97
CA ASP A 114 29.80 -3.71 0.71
C ASP A 114 28.71 -3.48 -0.34
N LEU A 115 27.51 -3.05 0.08
CA LEU A 115 26.39 -2.74 -0.79
C LEU A 115 26.35 -1.26 -1.19
N ALA A 116 27.27 -0.41 -0.71
CA ALA A 116 27.19 1.04 -0.86
C ALA A 116 27.13 1.48 -2.33
N SER A 117 27.98 0.90 -3.20
CA SER A 117 28.05 1.22 -4.63
C SER A 117 26.73 0.98 -5.38
N LEU A 118 25.95 -0.02 -4.95
CA LEU A 118 24.66 -0.39 -5.53
C LEU A 118 23.47 0.29 -4.83
N CYS A 119 23.61 0.55 -3.53
CA CYS A 119 22.53 1.04 -2.68
C CYS A 119 22.39 2.57 -2.72
N LEU A 120 23.51 3.29 -2.81
CA LEU A 120 23.57 4.74 -2.76
C LEU A 120 23.41 5.33 -4.15
N SER A 121 22.65 6.41 -4.25
CA SER A 121 22.59 7.21 -5.48
C SER A 121 23.93 7.91 -5.69
N LYS A 122 24.28 8.20 -6.96
CA LYS A 122 25.52 8.89 -7.33
C LYS A 122 25.72 10.16 -6.47
N GLY A 123 26.90 10.31 -5.88
CA GLY A 123 27.28 11.45 -5.04
C GLY A 123 26.68 11.48 -3.63
N ARG A 124 25.95 10.44 -3.21
CA ARG A 124 25.41 10.34 -1.84
C ARG A 124 26.33 9.51 -0.94
N VAL A 125 26.53 9.99 0.28
CA VAL A 125 27.31 9.31 1.33
C VAL A 125 26.46 8.50 2.30
N ASN A 126 25.13 8.62 2.20
CA ASN A 126 24.17 7.89 3.02
C ASN A 126 22.87 7.59 2.25
N LYS A 127 22.10 6.63 2.73
CA LYS A 127 20.83 6.22 2.13
C LYS A 127 19.69 7.04 2.71
N ALA A 128 18.85 7.56 1.83
CA ALA A 128 17.55 8.14 2.16
C ALA A 128 16.43 7.26 1.59
N VAL A 129 15.40 7.03 2.38
CA VAL A 129 14.18 6.30 1.97
C VAL A 129 12.96 7.11 2.41
N VAL A 130 12.00 7.31 1.51
CA VAL A 130 10.71 7.91 1.87
C VAL A 130 9.71 6.80 2.13
N VAL A 131 9.05 6.86 3.29
CA VAL A 131 7.91 6.02 3.61
C VAL A 131 6.68 6.91 3.65
N GLY A 132 5.66 6.58 2.84
CA GLY A 132 4.41 7.33 2.81
C GLY A 132 3.53 7.06 4.03
N ASP A 133 2.66 8.00 4.38
CA ASP A 133 1.82 7.91 5.59
C ASP A 133 0.88 6.69 5.56
N ASP A 134 0.35 6.34 4.39
CA ASP A 134 -0.52 5.18 4.20
C ASP A 134 0.26 3.87 3.94
N TYR A 135 1.60 3.89 3.99
CA TYR A 135 2.41 2.67 3.76
C TYR A 135 2.10 1.53 4.74
N PRO A 136 1.80 1.76 6.03
CA PRO A 136 1.33 0.70 6.92
C PRO A 136 0.07 -0.02 6.42
N ALA A 137 -0.89 0.71 5.82
CA ALA A 137 -2.11 0.13 5.27
C ALA A 137 -1.78 -0.81 4.10
N LEU A 138 -0.88 -0.39 3.20
CA LEU A 138 -0.36 -1.25 2.13
C LEU A 138 0.30 -2.53 2.67
N LEU A 139 1.09 -2.42 3.74
CA LEU A 139 1.75 -3.59 4.34
C LEU A 139 0.75 -4.56 4.98
N ARG A 140 -0.33 -4.05 5.60
CA ARG A 140 -1.42 -4.89 6.13
C ARG A 140 -2.16 -5.59 4.99
N ALA A 141 -2.53 -4.86 3.94
CA ALA A 141 -3.19 -5.43 2.76
C ALA A 141 -2.36 -6.54 2.10
N ARG A 142 -1.05 -6.33 1.93
CA ARG A 142 -0.13 -7.36 1.40
C ARG A 142 -0.10 -8.62 2.27
N ARG A 143 -0.01 -8.47 3.60
CA ARG A 143 -0.06 -9.61 4.54
C ARG A 143 -1.42 -10.32 4.57
N ARG A 144 -2.52 -9.58 4.36
CA ARG A 144 -3.85 -10.18 4.20
C ARG A 144 -3.92 -11.00 2.92
N ARG A 145 -3.35 -10.51 1.81
CA ARG A 145 -3.31 -11.25 0.53
C ARG A 145 -2.65 -12.62 0.64
N GLU A 146 -1.58 -12.72 1.42
CA GLU A 146 -0.91 -14.01 1.72
C GLU A 146 -1.82 -15.00 2.47
N ARG A 147 -2.97 -14.55 3.00
CA ARG A 147 -3.91 -15.32 3.81
C ARG A 147 -5.36 -15.20 3.30
N TRP A 148 -5.57 -14.95 2.02
CA TRP A 148 -6.93 -14.91 1.45
C TRP A 148 -7.66 -16.24 1.64
N SER A 149 -8.90 -16.16 2.11
CA SER A 149 -9.81 -17.31 2.22
C SER A 149 -10.31 -17.75 0.83
N GLU A 150 -10.97 -18.90 0.77
CA GLU A 150 -11.68 -19.35 -0.45
C GLU A 150 -12.78 -18.36 -0.86
N GLU A 151 -13.45 -17.75 0.11
CA GLU A 151 -14.45 -16.70 -0.13
C GLU A 151 -13.82 -15.43 -0.74
N ASP A 152 -12.67 -14.98 -0.21
CA ASP A 152 -11.91 -13.85 -0.79
C ASP A 152 -11.46 -14.14 -2.24
N GLN A 153 -11.18 -15.41 -2.56
CA GLN A 153 -10.84 -15.85 -3.91
C GLN A 153 -12.07 -15.94 -4.83
N CYS A 154 -13.25 -16.26 -4.30
CA CYS A 154 -14.49 -16.31 -5.08
C CYS A 154 -15.02 -14.91 -5.41
N LEU A 155 -14.78 -13.94 -4.53
CA LEU A 155 -15.16 -12.54 -4.73
C LEU A 155 -14.29 -11.80 -5.77
N TYR A 156 -13.11 -12.34 -6.12
CA TYR A 156 -12.17 -11.73 -7.07
C TYR A 156 -12.15 -12.47 -8.41
#